data_AF-A0A1J3FM31-F1
#
_entry.id   AF-A0A1J3FM31-F1
#
_cell.length_a   1.000
_cell.length_b   1.000
_cell.length_c   1.000
_cell.angle_alpha   90.00
_cell.angle_beta   90.00
_cell.angle_gamma   90.00
#
_symmetry.space_group_name_H-M   'P 1'
#
loop_
_entity.id
_entity.type
_entity.pdbx_description
1 polymer ?
#
loop_
_entity_poly.entity_id
_entity_poly.type
_entity_poly.pdbx_seq_one_letter_code
_entity_poly.pdbx_strand_id
1 'polypeptide(L)'
;MAQHLKSSSSKSAFVNILKHNFGIGSQSHAARPLRPNLPNGPPRQNPISRLCNTMAEKLSSIGLHEDAKNQVLDFPGGKVAFTHEIQFISESNKERVPCYRVLDDNGQQIPNSDFVPVSEEVAVKIYSDMVTLQIMDNIFYEAQRQGRLSFYATTIGEEAINIASAAALTPQDVIFPQYREPGVLLWRGF
;
A
#
# COMPACT_ATOMS: atom_id res chain seq x y z
N MET A 1 49.70 9.76 -28.66
CA MET A 1 50.02 8.42 -28.15
C MET A 1 49.99 8.51 -26.62
N ALA A 2 48.92 8.14 -25.89
CA ALA A 2 48.39 6.78 -25.72
C ALA A 2 49.56 5.78 -25.54
N GLN A 3 49.77 5.05 -24.46
CA GLN A 3 48.89 4.52 -23.40
C GLN A 3 49.78 3.87 -22.32
N HIS A 4 49.11 3.42 -21.24
CA HIS A 4 49.46 2.27 -20.41
C HIS A 4 50.43 2.45 -19.22
N LEU A 5 49.88 2.39 -18.00
CA LEU A 5 50.16 1.32 -17.02
C LEU A 5 49.03 1.26 -15.96
N LYS A 6 48.65 0.02 -15.65
CA LYS A 6 47.55 -0.39 -14.76
C LYS A 6 47.86 -0.06 -13.30
N SER A 7 46.84 0.29 -12.52
CA SER A 7 46.86 0.18 -11.05
C SER A 7 45.49 -0.32 -10.55
N SER A 8 45.44 -1.63 -10.29
CA SER A 8 44.25 -2.40 -9.89
C SER A 8 44.13 -2.55 -8.36
N SER A 9 44.66 -1.62 -7.57
CA SER A 9 44.76 -1.81 -6.11
C SER A 9 43.88 -0.90 -5.25
N SER A 10 43.14 0.05 -5.82
CA SER A 10 42.44 1.09 -5.04
C SER A 10 40.95 0.82 -4.79
N LYS A 11 40.30 -0.06 -5.57
CA LYS A 11 38.86 -0.34 -5.41
C LYS A 11 38.53 -1.25 -4.22
N SER A 12 39.46 -2.09 -3.77
CA SER A 12 39.22 -3.00 -2.63
C SER A 12 39.34 -2.33 -1.26
N ALA A 13 40.15 -1.26 -1.15
CA ALA A 13 40.36 -0.56 0.12
C ALA A 13 39.15 0.30 0.52
N PHE A 14 38.49 0.93 -0.47
CA PHE A 14 37.32 1.79 -0.23
C PHE A 14 36.08 1.00 0.20
N VAL A 15 35.89 -0.20 -0.35
CA VAL A 15 34.77 -1.09 0.03
C VAL A 15 34.94 -1.64 1.45
N ASN A 16 36.18 -1.81 1.93
CA ASN A 16 36.44 -2.28 3.29
C ASN A 16 36.25 -1.20 4.36
N ILE A 17 36.45 0.09 4.02
CA ILE A 17 36.22 1.21 4.95
C ILE A 17 34.71 1.45 5.16
N LEU A 18 33.88 1.24 4.13
CA LEU A 18 32.42 1.35 4.26
C LEU A 18 31.78 0.23 5.09
N LYS A 19 32.43 -0.95 5.18
CA LYS A 19 31.94 -2.08 5.99
C LYS A 19 32.18 -1.92 7.49
N HIS A 20 33.09 -1.04 7.91
CA HIS A 20 33.51 -0.95 9.31
C HIS A 20 32.75 0.12 10.12
N ASN A 21 32.05 1.05 9.46
CA ASN A 21 31.26 2.11 10.11
C ASN A 21 29.74 1.87 10.09
N PHE A 22 29.25 0.95 9.27
CA PHE A 22 27.90 0.42 9.38
C PHE A 22 27.98 -0.96 10.01
N GLY A 23 27.56 -1.08 11.27
CA GLY A 23 27.43 -2.33 11.98
C GLY A 23 26.38 -3.23 11.35
N ILE A 24 26.70 -3.83 10.20
CA ILE A 24 25.96 -4.97 9.64
C ILE A 24 26.63 -6.21 10.21
N GLY A 25 26.29 -6.50 11.47
CA GLY A 25 26.55 -7.79 12.07
C GLY A 25 25.79 -8.85 11.27
N SER A 26 26.52 -9.81 10.71
CA SER A 26 26.00 -11.10 10.28
C SER A 26 25.38 -11.82 11.48
N GLN A 27 24.10 -11.58 11.75
CA GLN A 27 23.31 -12.53 12.54
C GLN A 27 22.79 -13.60 11.60
N SER A 28 23.45 -14.74 11.63
CA SER A 28 22.88 -16.01 11.19
C SER A 28 21.53 -16.19 11.92
N HIS A 29 20.42 -16.16 11.18
CA HIS A 29 19.14 -16.61 11.70
C HIS A 29 19.21 -18.12 11.93
N ALA A 30 19.64 -18.51 13.13
CA ALA A 30 19.31 -19.81 13.67
C ALA A 30 17.79 -19.89 13.79
N ALA A 31 17.20 -20.90 13.14
CA ALA A 31 15.79 -21.22 13.26
C ALA A 31 15.43 -21.36 14.76
N ARG A 32 14.40 -20.64 15.21
CA ARG A 32 13.84 -20.86 16.55
C ARG A 32 13.36 -22.32 16.65
N PRO A 33 13.67 -23.05 17.73
CA PRO A 33 13.10 -24.37 17.93
C PRO A 33 11.58 -24.26 18.05
N LEU A 34 10.88 -25.15 17.34
CA LEU A 34 9.45 -25.35 17.47
C LEU A 34 9.13 -25.69 18.93
N ARG A 35 8.11 -25.03 19.51
CA ARG A 35 7.61 -25.35 20.85
C ARG A 35 7.18 -26.82 20.91
N PRO A 36 7.38 -27.54 22.03
CA PRO A 36 6.82 -28.87 22.20
C PRO A 36 5.29 -28.80 22.20
N ASN A 37 4.65 -29.76 21.53
CA ASN A 37 3.20 -29.96 21.55
C ASN A 37 2.74 -30.20 23.00
N LEU A 38 1.89 -29.31 23.53
CA LEU A 38 1.14 -29.57 24.76
C LEU A 38 -0.02 -30.54 24.45
N PRO A 39 -0.37 -31.44 25.39
CA PRO A 39 -1.45 -32.40 25.18
C PRO A 39 -2.81 -31.71 25.05
N ASN A 40 -3.66 -32.26 24.17
CA ASN A 40 -5.00 -31.78 23.89
C ASN A 40 -5.84 -31.66 25.19
N GLY A 41 -6.21 -30.42 25.54
CA GLY A 41 -7.19 -30.16 26.60
C GLY A 41 -8.62 -30.47 26.15
N PRO A 42 -9.56 -30.71 27.09
CA PRO A 42 -10.94 -31.07 26.77
C PRO A 42 -11.68 -29.95 26.03
N PRO A 43 -12.72 -30.28 25.25
CA PRO A 43 -13.41 -29.30 24.41
C PRO A 43 -14.07 -28.21 25.25
N ARG A 44 -13.82 -26.94 24.87
CA ARG A 44 -14.47 -25.77 25.45
C ARG A 44 -15.98 -25.83 25.15
N GLN A 45 -16.78 -25.99 26.19
CA GLN A 45 -18.23 -25.78 26.13
C GLN A 45 -18.50 -24.27 26.04
N ASN A 46 -19.29 -23.87 25.04
CA ASN A 46 -19.72 -22.48 24.87
C ASN A 46 -20.74 -22.12 25.97
N PRO A 47 -20.52 -21.06 26.77
CA PRO A 47 -21.43 -20.66 27.83
C PRO A 47 -22.45 -19.64 27.31
N ILE A 48 -23.33 -20.02 26.39
CA ILE A 48 -24.56 -19.26 26.09
C ILE A 48 -25.72 -20.24 25.89
N SER A 49 -26.08 -20.92 26.96
CA SER A 49 -27.34 -21.66 27.09
C SER A 49 -28.36 -20.76 27.77
N ARG A 50 -28.87 -19.75 27.09
CA ARG A 50 -30.05 -18.99 27.55
C ARG A 50 -30.57 -18.10 26.43
N LEU A 51 -31.37 -18.68 25.55
CA LEU A 51 -32.59 -18.08 25.03
C LEU A 51 -33.49 -19.23 24.59
N CYS A 52 -34.56 -19.42 25.35
CA CYS A 52 -35.58 -20.42 25.11
C CYS A 52 -36.35 -20.00 23.86
N ASN A 53 -36.28 -20.78 22.78
CA ASN A 53 -37.17 -20.59 21.63
C ASN A 53 -38.46 -21.36 21.91
N THR A 54 -39.51 -20.61 22.26
CA THR A 54 -40.89 -21.06 22.21
C THR A 54 -41.19 -21.53 20.79
N MET A 55 -41.58 -22.80 20.63
CA MET A 55 -42.11 -23.33 19.38
C MET A 55 -43.32 -22.48 18.96
N ALA A 56 -43.21 -21.72 17.88
CA ALA A 56 -44.38 -21.13 17.23
C ALA A 56 -45.05 -22.24 16.40
N GLU A 57 -46.23 -22.65 16.83
CA GLU A 57 -47.06 -23.62 16.12
C GLU A 57 -47.34 -23.15 14.69
N LYS A 58 -47.33 -24.12 13.78
CA LYS A 58 -47.64 -23.95 12.37
C LYS A 58 -49.14 -23.67 12.21
N LEU A 59 -49.51 -22.39 12.10
CA LEU A 59 -50.84 -22.01 11.64
C LEU A 59 -50.97 -22.31 10.14
N SER A 60 -51.81 -23.29 9.85
CA SER A 60 -52.17 -23.75 8.52
C SER A 60 -52.94 -22.68 7.72
N SER A 61 -52.49 -22.49 6.47
CA SER A 61 -53.28 -22.17 5.28
C SER A 61 -54.33 -21.06 5.41
N ILE A 62 -53.93 -19.81 5.12
CA ILE A 62 -54.85 -18.77 4.64
C ILE A 62 -54.21 -18.07 3.43
N GLY A 63 -54.83 -18.29 2.26
CA GLY A 63 -54.82 -17.42 1.08
C GLY A 63 -53.46 -17.03 0.49
N LEU A 64 -52.97 -17.80 -0.49
CA LEU A 64 -51.95 -17.31 -1.44
C LEU A 64 -52.58 -16.25 -2.34
N HIS A 65 -52.49 -14.98 -1.94
CA HIS A 65 -52.63 -13.85 -2.87
C HIS A 65 -51.31 -13.72 -3.64
N GLU A 66 -51.35 -13.90 -4.96
CA GLU A 66 -50.18 -13.81 -5.85
C GLU A 66 -49.57 -12.39 -5.97
N ASP A 67 -50.11 -11.39 -5.26
CA ASP A 67 -49.73 -9.97 -5.37
C ASP A 67 -48.49 -9.57 -4.55
N ALA A 68 -48.02 -10.42 -3.63
CA ALA A 68 -46.94 -10.05 -2.70
C ALA A 68 -45.53 -10.10 -3.31
N LYS A 69 -45.37 -10.63 -4.53
CA LYS A 69 -44.04 -10.87 -5.12
C LYS A 69 -43.37 -9.63 -5.72
N ASN A 70 -44.03 -8.48 -5.76
CA ASN A 70 -43.50 -7.27 -6.42
C ASN A 70 -43.81 -5.96 -5.66
N GLN A 71 -43.90 -5.97 -4.32
CA GLN A 71 -43.89 -4.70 -3.58
C GLN A 71 -42.48 -4.12 -3.61
N VAL A 72 -42.32 -3.08 -4.42
CA VAL A 72 -41.08 -2.34 -4.61
C VAL A 72 -41.34 -0.90 -4.15
N LEU A 73 -40.54 -0.42 -3.20
CA LEU A 73 -40.53 1.00 -2.84
C LEU A 73 -39.68 1.77 -3.83
N ASP A 74 -40.22 2.86 -4.36
CA ASP A 74 -39.51 3.77 -5.25
C ASP A 74 -39.01 4.96 -4.44
N PHE A 75 -37.73 4.92 -4.06
CA PHE A 75 -37.05 6.04 -3.40
C PHE A 75 -36.30 6.86 -4.45
N PRO A 76 -36.05 8.16 -4.21
CA PRO A 76 -35.27 8.99 -5.15
C PRO A 76 -33.85 8.47 -5.44
N GLY A 77 -33.30 7.59 -4.59
CA GLY A 77 -32.00 6.93 -4.79
C GLY A 77 -32.08 5.53 -5.44
N GLY A 78 -33.27 5.05 -5.79
CA GLY A 78 -33.46 3.76 -6.44
C GLY A 78 -34.63 2.96 -5.90
N LYS A 79 -34.95 1.89 -6.63
CA LYS A 79 -36.03 0.97 -6.31
C LYS A 79 -35.54 -0.13 -5.38
N VAL A 80 -36.27 -0.36 -4.29
CA VAL A 80 -35.91 -1.34 -3.27
C VAL A 80 -37.03 -2.36 -3.14
N ALA A 81 -36.71 -3.62 -3.42
CA ALA A 81 -37.62 -4.74 -3.19
C ALA A 81 -37.58 -5.17 -1.72
N PHE A 82 -38.73 -5.55 -1.16
CA PHE A 82 -38.77 -6.12 0.17
C PHE A 82 -38.33 -7.59 0.18
N THR A 83 -37.59 -7.98 1.21
CA THR A 83 -37.30 -9.38 1.54
C THR A 83 -37.63 -9.60 3.03
N HIS A 84 -38.18 -10.76 3.36
CA HIS A 84 -38.47 -11.16 4.74
C HIS A 84 -37.33 -12.01 5.33
N GLU A 85 -36.33 -12.33 4.52
CA GLU A 85 -35.14 -13.06 4.94
C GLU A 85 -33.95 -12.08 5.06
N ILE A 86 -33.25 -12.14 6.19
CA ILE A 86 -31.99 -11.42 6.35
C ILE A 86 -30.92 -12.18 5.57
N GLN A 87 -30.49 -11.59 4.45
CA GLN A 87 -29.37 -12.08 3.66
C GLN A 87 -28.30 -11.00 3.60
N PHE A 88 -27.13 -11.29 4.20
CA PHE A 88 -25.97 -10.41 4.05
C PHE A 88 -25.38 -10.63 2.67
N ILE A 89 -25.21 -9.54 1.92
CA ILE A 89 -24.43 -9.57 0.70
C ILE A 89 -22.99 -9.80 1.14
N SER A 90 -22.44 -10.98 0.87
CA SER A 90 -21.03 -11.25 1.14
C SER A 90 -20.20 -10.26 0.30
N GLU A 91 -19.24 -9.59 0.92
CA GLU A 91 -18.30 -8.74 0.20
C GLU A 91 -17.65 -9.50 -0.96
N SER A 92 -17.36 -8.72 -2.01
CA SER A 92 -16.75 -9.10 -3.29
C SER A 92 -15.70 -10.20 -3.23
N ASN A 93 -15.53 -10.92 -4.36
CA ASN A 93 -14.53 -11.94 -4.68
C ASN A 93 -13.51 -12.32 -3.59
N LYS A 94 -13.37 -13.61 -3.30
CA LYS A 94 -12.36 -14.17 -2.37
C LYS A 94 -10.92 -13.73 -2.68
N GLU A 95 -10.65 -13.30 -3.90
CA GLU A 95 -9.34 -12.86 -4.38
C GLU A 95 -9.22 -11.34 -4.38
N ARG A 96 -8.06 -10.84 -3.93
CA ARG A 96 -7.76 -9.40 -3.89
C ARG A 96 -7.52 -8.86 -5.30
N VAL A 97 -7.84 -7.59 -5.51
CA VAL A 97 -7.50 -6.86 -6.74
C VAL A 97 -5.98 -6.89 -6.93
N PRO A 98 -5.47 -7.32 -8.11
CA PRO A 98 -4.04 -7.37 -8.38
C PRO A 98 -3.43 -5.96 -8.45
N CYS A 99 -2.17 -5.82 -8.03
CA CYS A 99 -1.43 -4.56 -8.11
C CYS A 99 -0.81 -4.39 -9.50
N TYR A 100 -1.06 -3.24 -10.13
CA TYR A 100 -0.46 -2.90 -11.42
C TYR A 100 1.03 -2.59 -11.27
N ARG A 101 1.85 -3.12 -12.17
CA ARG A 101 3.32 -2.96 -12.15
C ARG A 101 3.88 -2.96 -13.57
N VAL A 102 4.83 -2.05 -13.82
CA VAL A 102 5.52 -1.89 -15.12
C VAL A 102 6.98 -2.34 -15.07
N LEU A 103 7.67 -2.05 -13.97
CA LEU A 103 9.08 -2.36 -13.78
C LEU A 103 9.23 -3.49 -12.75
N ASP A 104 10.23 -4.35 -12.94
CA ASP A 104 10.65 -5.35 -11.97
C ASP A 104 11.57 -4.75 -10.89
N ASP A 105 12.02 -5.57 -9.94
CA ASP A 105 12.84 -5.15 -8.81
C ASP A 105 14.27 -4.72 -9.23
N ASN A 106 14.68 -5.04 -10.47
CA ASN A 106 15.95 -4.61 -11.06
C ASN A 106 15.77 -3.36 -11.93
N GLY A 107 14.57 -2.78 -11.99
CA GLY A 107 14.24 -1.65 -12.85
C GLY A 107 14.10 -2.01 -14.33
N GLN A 108 14.00 -3.30 -14.67
CA GLN A 108 13.75 -3.74 -16.04
C GLN A 108 12.26 -3.75 -16.34
N GLN A 109 11.89 -3.42 -17.57
CA GLN A 109 10.50 -3.44 -17.99
C GLN A 109 9.96 -4.87 -18.04
N ILE A 110 8.77 -5.07 -17.49
CA ILE A 110 8.05 -6.35 -17.58
C ILE A 110 7.53 -6.53 -19.02
N PRO A 111 7.80 -7.67 -19.67
CA PRO A 111 7.36 -7.91 -21.04
C PRO A 111 5.83 -7.91 -21.15
N ASN A 112 5.31 -7.49 -22.31
CA ASN A 112 3.86 -7.34 -22.58
C ASN A 112 3.14 -6.36 -21.64
N SER A 113 3.84 -5.34 -21.13
CA SER A 113 3.21 -4.19 -20.47
C SER A 113 2.79 -3.15 -21.50
N ASP A 114 1.62 -2.53 -21.30
CA ASP A 114 1.12 -1.38 -22.08
C ASP A 114 1.86 -0.07 -21.68
N PHE A 115 3.19 -0.16 -21.54
CA PHE A 115 4.02 0.94 -21.10
C PHE A 115 4.27 1.93 -22.24
N VAL A 116 3.94 3.20 -21.98
CA VAL A 116 4.34 4.31 -22.84
C VAL A 116 5.61 4.91 -22.27
N PRO A 117 6.75 4.87 -23.00
CA PRO A 117 7.99 5.46 -22.52
C PRO A 117 7.86 6.97 -22.40
N VAL A 118 8.33 7.51 -21.27
CA VAL A 118 8.53 8.96 -21.09
C VAL A 118 9.81 9.40 -21.81
N SER A 119 9.92 10.69 -22.13
CA SER A 119 11.16 11.24 -22.69
C SER A 119 12.32 11.13 -21.68
N GLU A 120 13.55 11.05 -22.18
CA GLU A 120 14.74 10.95 -21.34
C GLU A 120 14.85 12.15 -20.38
N GLU A 121 14.53 13.35 -20.87
CA GLU A 121 14.58 14.57 -20.07
C GLU A 121 13.58 14.52 -18.90
N VAL A 122 12.38 14.02 -19.15
CA VAL A 122 11.35 13.85 -18.13
C VAL A 122 11.77 12.78 -17.13
N ALA A 123 12.30 11.64 -17.59
CA ALA A 123 12.78 10.58 -16.72
C ALA A 123 13.91 11.05 -15.79
N VAL A 124 14.89 11.78 -16.32
CA VAL A 124 16.00 12.35 -15.56
C VAL A 124 15.49 13.37 -14.55
N LYS A 125 14.54 14.23 -14.94
CA LYS A 125 13.93 15.19 -14.01
C LYS A 125 13.19 14.48 -12.87
N ILE A 126 12.40 13.45 -13.16
CA ILE A 126 11.69 12.66 -12.15
C ILE A 126 12.69 12.08 -11.15
N TYR A 127 13.77 11.46 -11.64
CA TYR A 127 14.80 10.90 -10.78
C TYR A 127 15.51 11.96 -9.93
N SER A 128 15.89 13.10 -10.53
CA SER A 128 16.54 14.21 -9.83
C SER A 128 15.65 14.79 -8.72
N ASP A 129 14.35 14.93 -8.97
CA ASP A 129 13.40 15.47 -8.00
C ASP A 129 13.14 14.47 -6.87
N MET A 130 13.11 13.16 -7.14
CA MET A 130 13.04 12.14 -6.08
C MET A 130 14.25 12.19 -5.15
N VAL A 131 15.46 12.31 -5.70
CA VAL A 131 16.69 12.44 -4.90
C VAL A 131 16.69 13.75 -4.09
N THR A 132 16.27 14.85 -4.72
CA THR A 132 16.16 16.16 -4.05
C THR A 132 15.20 16.09 -2.88
N LEU A 133 14.02 15.49 -3.07
CA LEU A 133 13.03 15.30 -2.02
C LEU A 133 13.59 14.49 -0.84
N GLN A 134 14.33 13.40 -1.12
CA GLN A 134 14.97 12.60 -0.08
C GLN A 134 16.04 13.39 0.71
N ILE A 135 16.78 14.28 0.06
CA ILE A 135 17.75 15.17 0.73
C ILE A 135 17.02 16.19 1.60
N MET A 136 15.95 16.82 1.08
CA MET A 136 15.13 17.77 1.84
C MET A 136 14.54 17.12 3.09
N ASP A 137 14.04 15.89 2.96
CA ASP A 137 13.50 15.12 4.09
C ASP A 137 14.53 14.91 5.19
N ASN A 138 15.76 14.52 4.84
CA ASN A 138 16.83 14.34 5.82
C ASN A 138 17.14 15.65 6.56
N ILE A 139 17.24 16.77 5.82
CA ILE A 139 17.56 18.07 6.41
C ILE A 139 16.45 18.55 7.35
N PHE A 140 15.20 18.48 6.92
CA PHE A 140 14.07 18.96 7.72
C PHE A 140 13.72 18.04 8.88
N TYR A 141 13.94 16.74 8.73
CA TYR A 141 13.88 15.79 9.84
C TYR A 141 14.88 16.16 10.94
N GLU A 142 16.15 16.41 10.57
CA GLU A 142 17.17 16.81 11.54
C GLU A 142 16.90 18.20 12.15
N ALA A 143 16.39 19.14 11.36
CA ALA A 143 15.99 20.46 11.86
C ALA A 143 14.84 20.34 12.89
N GLN A 144 13.89 19.44 12.66
CA GLN A 144 12.82 19.12 13.61
C GLN A 144 13.39 18.52 14.90
N ARG A 145 14.34 17.57 14.79
CA ARG A 145 15.02 16.96 15.94
C ARG A 145 15.81 17.94 16.79
N GLN A 146 16.29 19.02 16.20
CA GLN A 146 16.99 20.13 16.88
C GLN A 146 16.03 21.18 17.46
N GLY A 147 14.72 21.03 17.29
CA GLY A 147 13.72 22.00 17.73
C GLY A 147 13.67 23.28 16.90
N ARG A 148 14.27 23.29 15.70
CA ARG A 148 14.19 24.43 14.76
C ARG A 148 12.86 24.44 14.01
N LEU A 149 12.25 23.28 13.83
CA LEU A 149 10.89 23.11 13.30
C LEU A 149 10.04 22.41 14.36
N SER A 150 8.81 22.87 14.54
CA SER A 150 7.85 22.26 15.48
C SER A 150 7.34 20.91 14.99
N PHE A 151 7.17 20.76 13.68
CA PHE A 151 6.60 19.57 13.05
C PHE A 151 7.17 19.37 11.64
N TYR A 152 7.45 18.11 11.28
CA TYR A 152 7.82 17.71 9.92
C TYR A 152 7.43 16.24 9.70
N ALA A 153 6.93 15.90 8.50
CA ALA A 153 6.58 14.54 8.10
C ALA A 153 7.37 14.16 6.85
N THR A 154 8.15 13.10 6.93
CA THR A 154 9.00 12.63 5.82
C THR A 154 8.19 11.90 4.76
N THR A 155 8.75 11.81 3.55
CA THR A 155 8.17 11.11 2.39
C THR A 155 9.01 9.91 1.94
N ILE A 156 9.90 9.42 2.82
CA ILE A 156 10.81 8.31 2.53
C ILE A 156 10.00 7.07 2.10
N GLY A 157 10.27 6.56 0.89
CA GLY A 157 9.55 5.45 0.27
C GLY A 157 8.32 5.86 -0.54
N GLU A 158 7.95 7.14 -0.51
CA GLU A 158 6.80 7.73 -1.23
C GLU A 158 7.26 8.79 -2.24
N GLU A 159 8.54 8.82 -2.60
CA GLU A 159 9.11 9.81 -3.52
C GLU A 159 8.54 9.63 -4.94
N ALA A 160 8.44 8.38 -5.39
CA ALA A 160 7.93 8.07 -6.73
C ALA A 160 6.46 8.49 -6.88
N ILE A 161 5.60 8.21 -5.90
CA ILE A 161 4.19 8.59 -5.97
C ILE A 161 4.03 10.11 -5.93
N ASN A 162 4.87 10.81 -5.18
CA ASN A 162 4.90 12.27 -5.13
C ASN A 162 5.22 12.91 -6.49
N ILE A 163 6.34 12.51 -7.09
CA ILE A 163 6.87 13.16 -8.29
C ILE A 163 6.20 12.63 -9.56
N ALA A 164 6.05 11.30 -9.69
CA ALA A 164 5.52 10.72 -10.93
C ALA A 164 4.04 11.01 -11.13
N SER A 165 3.25 11.07 -10.05
CA SER A 165 1.84 11.47 -10.17
C SER A 165 1.71 12.93 -10.62
N ALA A 166 2.54 13.84 -10.10
CA ALA A 166 2.58 15.22 -10.53
C ALA A 166 3.09 15.38 -11.97
N ALA A 167 4.04 14.54 -12.40
CA ALA A 167 4.57 14.52 -13.76
C ALA A 167 3.54 14.04 -14.80
N ALA A 168 2.58 13.21 -14.40
CA ALA A 168 1.49 12.76 -15.26
C ALA A 168 0.40 13.82 -15.46
N LEU A 169 0.37 14.88 -14.63
CA LEU A 169 -0.62 15.94 -14.69
C LEU A 169 -0.14 17.12 -15.54
N THR A 170 -1.10 17.87 -16.06
CA THR A 170 -0.83 19.15 -16.70
C THR A 170 -0.56 20.23 -15.65
N PRO A 171 0.18 21.32 -15.99
CA PRO A 171 0.43 22.41 -15.05
C PRO A 171 -0.85 23.11 -14.53
N GLN A 172 -1.95 23.03 -15.29
CA GLN A 172 -3.23 23.66 -14.97
C GLN A 172 -4.10 22.81 -14.03
N ASP A 173 -3.78 21.52 -13.87
CA ASP A 173 -4.57 20.64 -13.01
C ASP A 173 -4.46 21.08 -11.55
N VAL A 174 -5.60 21.06 -10.86
CA VAL A 174 -5.70 21.40 -9.44
C VAL A 174 -5.35 20.17 -8.61
N ILE A 175 -4.42 20.33 -7.67
CA ILE A 175 -3.99 19.26 -6.76
C ILE A 175 -4.38 19.65 -5.34
N PHE A 176 -5.04 18.72 -4.64
CA PHE A 176 -5.36 18.83 -3.22
C PHE A 176 -4.44 17.88 -2.43
N PRO A 177 -3.24 18.33 -2.03
CA PRO A 177 -2.33 17.52 -1.24
C PRO A 177 -2.83 17.35 0.19
N GLN A 178 -2.33 16.33 0.89
CA GLN A 178 -2.55 16.11 2.31
C GLN A 178 -1.41 16.79 3.11
N TYR A 179 -0.42 16.03 3.57
CA TYR A 179 0.76 16.58 4.27
C TYR A 179 2.07 15.85 3.95
N ARG A 180 2.04 14.80 3.11
CA ARG A 180 3.22 14.02 2.66
C ARG A 180 3.44 14.16 1.16
N GLU A 181 2.91 15.22 0.56
CA GLU A 181 3.01 15.49 -0.86
C GLU A 181 3.91 16.70 -1.24
N PRO A 182 5.00 17.04 -0.52
CA PRO A 182 5.87 18.17 -0.87
C PRO A 182 6.59 17.98 -2.21
N GLY A 183 6.76 16.74 -2.68
CA GLY A 183 7.35 16.47 -3.99
C GLY A 183 6.51 17.01 -5.14
N VAL A 184 5.20 17.12 -4.97
CA VAL A 184 4.32 17.74 -5.97
C VAL A 184 4.69 19.21 -6.18
N LEU A 185 4.98 19.93 -5.09
CA LEU A 185 5.40 21.33 -5.14
C LEU A 185 6.78 21.46 -5.79
N LEU A 186 7.72 20.58 -5.41
CA LEU A 186 9.05 20.52 -6.01
C LEU A 186 8.97 20.30 -7.52
N TRP A 187 8.15 19.36 -7.99
CA TRP A 187 7.96 19.10 -9.42
C TRP A 187 7.46 20.33 -10.18
N ARG A 188 6.57 21.11 -9.56
CA ARG A 188 5.99 22.35 -10.11
C ARG A 188 6.90 23.58 -10.00
N GLY A 189 8.14 23.41 -9.51
CA GLY A 189 9.17 24.45 -9.49
C GLY A 189 9.10 25.42 -8.31
N PHE A 190 8.59 24.96 -7.17
CA PHE A 190 8.60 25.71 -5.91
C PHE A 190 9.98 25.69 -5.23
#